data_AF-A0A916VVJ1-F1
#
_entry.id   AF-A0A916VVJ1-F1
#
_cell.length_a   1.000
_cell.length_b   1.000
_cell.length_c   1.000
_cell.angle_alpha   90.00
_cell.angle_beta   90.00
_cell.angle_gamma   90.00
#
_symmetry.space_group_name_H-M   'P 1'
#
loop_
_entity.id
_entity.type
_entity.pdbx_description
1 polymer ?
#
loop_
_entity_poly.entity_id
_entity_poly.type
_entity_poly.pdbx_seq_one_letter_code
_entity_poly.pdbx_strand_id
1 'polypeptide(L)'
;MASVADQLMNELDRARVVDQGKLPDDAVRMGSIVSFTTEDGFNRTFQLVFPGNADIASGKVSVLTPIGAALIGLREGQSIPWTARDGRRLSLTVNRVQQGQ
;
A
#
# COMPACT_ATOMS: atom_id res chain seq x y z
N MET A 1 1.03 19.14 -10.35
CA MET A 1 0.59 18.12 -9.39
C MET A 1 1.69 17.08 -9.32
N ALA A 2 2.19 16.72 -8.15
CA ALA A 2 3.19 15.67 -8.01
C ALA A 2 2.60 14.33 -8.48
N SER A 3 3.38 13.55 -9.21
CA SER A 3 2.98 12.21 -9.65
C SER A 3 3.00 11.23 -8.47
N VAL A 4 2.35 10.07 -8.62
CA VAL A 4 2.43 8.98 -7.63
C VAL A 4 3.89 8.55 -7.40
N ALA A 5 4.72 8.59 -8.45
CA ALA A 5 6.13 8.29 -8.35
C ALA A 5 6.87 9.30 -7.46
N ASP A 6 6.58 10.60 -7.60
CA ASP A 6 7.18 11.64 -6.77
C ASP A 6 6.76 11.50 -5.31
N GLN A 7 5.49 11.16 -5.04
CA GLN A 7 5.00 10.90 -3.69
C GLN A 7 5.71 9.71 -3.05
N LEU A 8 5.81 8.59 -3.78
CA LEU A 8 6.53 7.41 -3.31
C LEU A 8 8.01 7.71 -3.08
N MET A 9 8.65 8.49 -3.96
CA MET A 9 10.05 8.87 -3.82
C MET A 9 10.29 9.70 -2.56
N ASN A 10 9.43 10.68 -2.27
CA ASN A 10 9.50 11.47 -1.04
C ASN A 10 9.34 10.60 0.22
N GLU A 11 8.50 9.57 0.17
CA GLU A 11 8.34 8.61 1.29
C GLU A 11 9.57 7.72 1.45
N LEU A 12 10.17 7.26 0.35
CA LEU A 12 11.40 6.48 0.37
C LEU A 12 12.60 7.28 0.88
N ASP A 13 12.71 8.58 0.54
CA ASP A 13 13.81 9.45 0.97
C ASP A 13 13.88 9.62 2.48
N ARG A 14 12.73 9.55 3.17
CA ARG A 14 12.63 9.63 4.64
C ARG A 14 12.42 8.27 5.30
N ALA A 15 12.40 7.18 4.53
CA ALA A 15 12.22 5.84 5.06
C ALA A 15 13.46 5.36 5.81
N ARG A 16 13.25 4.49 6.79
CA ARG A 16 14.35 3.84 7.51
C ARG A 16 14.66 2.48 6.87
N VAL A 17 15.87 2.32 6.35
CA VAL A 17 16.36 1.02 5.89
C VAL A 17 16.73 0.17 7.11
N VAL A 18 16.23 -1.06 7.14
CA VAL A 18 16.47 -2.04 8.21
C VAL A 18 16.77 -3.41 7.62
N ASP A 19 17.45 -4.26 8.40
CA ASP A 19 17.61 -5.67 8.05
C ASP A 19 16.25 -6.38 7.99
N GLN A 20 16.12 -7.41 7.16
CA GLN A 20 14.84 -8.13 6.99
C GLN A 20 14.25 -8.63 8.32
N GLY A 21 15.07 -9.16 9.23
CA GLY A 21 14.63 -9.65 10.54
C GLY A 21 14.20 -8.55 11.53
N LYS A 22 14.39 -7.27 11.18
CA LYS A 22 13.93 -6.12 11.97
C LYS A 22 12.69 -5.46 11.37
N LEU A 23 12.25 -5.90 10.19
CA LEU A 23 11.04 -5.41 9.58
C LEU A 23 9.82 -6.07 10.27
N PRO A 24 8.86 -5.31 10.80
CA PRO A 24 7.71 -5.90 11.47
C PRO A 24 6.87 -6.79 10.54
N ASP A 25 6.41 -7.93 11.04
CA ASP A 25 5.58 -8.88 10.27
C ASP A 25 4.21 -8.31 9.90
N ASP A 26 3.75 -7.29 10.62
CA ASP A 26 2.51 -6.57 10.38
C ASP A 26 2.68 -5.34 9.49
N ALA A 27 3.90 -5.07 8.98
CA ALA A 27 4.16 -3.98 8.04
C ALA A 27 3.95 -4.43 6.59
N VAL A 28 3.26 -3.59 5.81
CA VAL A 28 3.08 -3.80 4.38
C VAL A 28 4.41 -3.63 3.66
N ARG A 29 4.84 -4.68 2.96
CA ARG A 29 6.02 -4.70 2.08
C ARG A 29 5.64 -5.27 0.72
N MET A 30 6.60 -5.26 -0.20
CA MET A 30 6.41 -5.90 -1.50
C MET A 30 6.10 -7.39 -1.30
N GLY A 31 5.06 -7.87 -1.99
CA GLY A 31 4.57 -9.25 -1.87
C GLY A 31 3.52 -9.47 -0.79
N SER A 32 3.32 -8.51 0.14
CA SER A 32 2.28 -8.63 1.19
C SER A 32 0.89 -8.70 0.58
N ILE A 33 0.04 -9.54 1.16
CA ILE A 33 -1.41 -9.56 0.95
C ILE A 33 -2.03 -8.66 2.03
N VAL A 34 -2.74 -7.62 1.60
CA VAL A 34 -3.22 -6.55 2.48
C VAL A 34 -4.73 -6.46 2.37
N SER A 35 -5.42 -6.60 3.50
CA SER A 35 -6.84 -6.29 3.64
C SER A 35 -6.99 -4.88 4.22
N PHE A 36 -7.78 -4.03 3.57
CA PHE A 36 -8.04 -2.67 4.03
C PHE A 36 -9.49 -2.27 3.78
N THR A 37 -9.94 -1.27 4.53
CA THR A 37 -11.24 -0.63 4.39
C THR A 37 -11.06 0.84 4.07
N THR A 38 -11.95 1.40 3.27
CA THR A 38 -12.06 2.84 3.05
C THR A 38 -13.35 3.38 3.65
N GLU A 39 -13.41 4.69 3.85
CA GLU A 39 -14.55 5.38 4.47
C GLU A 39 -15.89 5.17 3.74
N ASP A 40 -15.87 4.90 2.44
CA ASP A 40 -17.04 4.58 1.63
C ASP A 40 -17.50 3.12 1.76
N GLY A 41 -16.97 2.38 2.75
CA GLY A 41 -17.37 1.00 3.06
C GLY A 41 -16.73 -0.06 2.15
N PHE A 42 -15.81 0.35 1.27
CA PHE A 42 -15.13 -0.58 0.39
C PHE A 42 -14.06 -1.36 1.16
N ASN A 43 -14.30 -2.67 1.29
CA ASN A 43 -13.38 -3.63 1.89
C ASN A 43 -12.79 -4.50 0.79
N ARG A 44 -11.45 -4.49 0.66
CA ARG A 44 -10.73 -5.28 -0.34
C ARG A 44 -9.47 -5.90 0.23
N THR A 45 -9.06 -6.97 -0.43
CA THR A 45 -7.79 -7.63 -0.19
C THR A 45 -7.03 -7.72 -1.51
N PHE A 46 -5.79 -7.27 -1.53
CA PHE A 46 -4.91 -7.33 -2.70
C PHE A 46 -3.49 -7.69 -2.31
N GLN A 47 -2.72 -8.24 -3.26
CA GLN A 47 -1.28 -8.40 -3.13
C GLN A 47 -0.57 -7.14 -3.67
N LEU A 48 0.32 -6.54 -2.88
CA LEU A 48 1.15 -5.42 -3.33
C LEU A 48 2.34 -5.93 -4.15
N VAL A 49 2.45 -5.51 -5.41
CA VAL A 49 3.45 -6.03 -6.36
C VAL A 49 4.17 -4.93 -7.13
N PHE A 50 5.28 -5.30 -7.79
CA PHE A 50 5.97 -4.42 -8.73
C PHE A 50 5.12 -4.19 -10.00
N PRO A 51 5.31 -3.08 -10.73
CA PRO A 51 4.53 -2.74 -11.92
C PRO A 51 4.42 -3.87 -12.95
N GLY A 52 5.52 -4.59 -13.23
CA GLY A 52 5.54 -5.69 -14.20
C GLY A 52 4.69 -6.91 -13.81
N ASN A 53 4.29 -7.02 -12.54
CA ASN A 53 3.52 -8.14 -12.00
C ASN A 53 2.06 -7.75 -11.70
N ALA A 54 1.65 -6.53 -12.04
CA ALA A 54 0.31 -6.03 -11.75
C ALA A 54 -0.73 -6.77 -12.59
N ASP A 55 -1.76 -7.27 -11.91
CA ASP A 55 -2.88 -7.97 -12.53
C ASP A 55 -4.10 -7.83 -11.62
N ILE A 56 -4.99 -6.90 -11.96
CA ILE A 56 -6.18 -6.59 -11.18
C ILE A 56 -7.12 -7.80 -11.11
N ALA A 57 -7.20 -8.61 -12.18
CA ALA A 57 -8.08 -9.79 -12.22
C ALA A 57 -7.63 -10.85 -11.20
N SER A 58 -6.31 -10.95 -10.98
CA SER A 58 -5.70 -11.81 -9.96
C SER A 58 -5.52 -11.13 -8.60
N GLY A 59 -6.09 -9.93 -8.39
CA GLY A 59 -5.97 -9.19 -7.14
C GLY A 59 -4.56 -8.65 -6.83
N LYS A 60 -3.72 -8.45 -7.85
CA LYS A 60 -2.36 -7.91 -7.73
C LYS A 60 -2.31 -6.44 -8.11
N VAL A 61 -1.95 -5.58 -7.15
CA VAL A 61 -1.92 -4.12 -7.33
C VAL A 61 -0.50 -3.60 -7.30
N SER A 62 -0.15 -2.78 -8.29
CA SER A 62 1.18 -2.16 -8.35
C SER A 62 1.39 -1.13 -7.24
N VAL A 63 2.59 -1.10 -6.68
CA VAL A 63 3.09 -0.01 -5.82
C VAL A 63 3.03 1.37 -6.50
N LEU A 64 3.03 1.44 -7.83
CA LEU A 64 2.91 2.72 -8.59
C LEU A 64 1.46 3.13 -8.88
N THR A 65 0.49 2.53 -8.18
CA THR A 65 -0.88 3.06 -8.14
C THR A 65 -1.05 3.94 -6.90
N PRO A 66 -2.00 4.89 -6.89
CA PRO A 66 -2.18 5.76 -5.72
C PRO A 66 -2.47 4.96 -4.44
N ILE A 67 -3.17 3.82 -4.54
CA ILE A 67 -3.45 2.96 -3.38
C ILE A 67 -2.23 2.13 -2.98
N GLY A 68 -1.46 1.62 -3.95
CA GLY A 68 -0.25 0.85 -3.66
C GLY A 68 0.81 1.70 -2.96
N ALA A 69 0.99 2.94 -3.41
CA ALA A 69 1.90 3.89 -2.78
C ALA A 69 1.44 4.34 -1.40
N ALA A 70 0.12 4.43 -1.16
CA ALA A 70 -0.41 4.75 0.16
C ALA A 70 -0.25 3.60 1.17
N LEU A 71 -0.28 2.36 0.71
CA LEU A 71 -0.22 1.17 1.58
C LEU A 71 1.19 0.80 2.03
N ILE A 72 2.20 0.98 1.18
CA ILE A 72 3.58 0.54 1.48
C ILE A 72 4.09 1.17 2.78
N GLY A 73 4.60 0.35 3.70
CA GLY A 73 5.13 0.80 4.99
C GLY A 73 4.08 1.02 6.11
N LEU A 74 2.79 1.01 5.80
CA LEU A 74 1.76 1.01 6.85
C LEU A 74 1.73 -0.33 7.59
N ARG A 75 1.22 -0.30 8.83
CA ARG A 75 1.00 -1.47 9.68
C ARG A 75 -0.47 -1.75 9.91
N GLU A 76 -0.81 -2.97 10.34
CA GLU A 76 -2.15 -3.28 10.82
C GLU A 76 -2.66 -2.24 11.84
N GLY A 77 -3.90 -1.80 11.67
CA GLY A 77 -4.54 -0.76 12.48
C GLY A 77 -4.20 0.68 12.11
N GLN A 78 -3.24 0.92 11.20
CA GLN A 78 -2.92 2.28 10.75
C GLN A 78 -3.86 2.76 9.64
N SER A 79 -4.09 4.07 9.61
CA SER A 79 -4.87 4.75 8.59
C SER A 79 -4.06 5.85 7.92
N ILE A 80 -4.34 6.10 6.64
CA ILE A 80 -3.73 7.21 5.90
C ILE A 80 -4.77 7.85 4.96
N PRO A 81 -4.77 9.19 4.80
CA PRO A 81 -5.47 9.81 3.69
C PRO A 81 -4.76 9.47 2.38
N TRP A 82 -5.55 9.21 1.34
CA TRP A 82 -5.04 9.06 -0.03
C TRP A 82 -5.95 9.79 -1.01
N THR A 83 -5.42 10.07 -2.20
CA THR A 83 -6.19 10.67 -3.29
C THR A 83 -6.44 9.60 -4.33
N ALA A 84 -7.71 9.25 -4.52
CA ALA A 84 -8.13 8.30 -5.53
C ALA A 84 -7.92 8.85 -6.95
N ARG A 85 -8.00 7.97 -7.97
CA ARG A 85 -7.80 8.35 -9.37
C ARG A 85 -8.79 9.42 -9.87
N ASP A 86 -9.97 9.49 -9.27
CA ASP A 86 -11.01 10.46 -9.57
C ASP A 86 -10.83 11.81 -8.82
N GLY A 87 -9.75 11.95 -8.04
CA GLY A 87 -9.43 13.15 -7.27
C GLY A 87 -10.09 13.22 -5.89
N ARG A 88 -10.94 12.27 -5.51
CA ARG A 88 -11.52 12.24 -4.17
C ARG A 88 -10.43 11.96 -3.13
N ARG A 89 -10.47 12.71 -2.04
CA ARG A 89 -9.71 12.38 -0.82
C ARG A 89 -10.52 11.39 -0.02
N LEU A 90 -9.91 10.24 0.26
CA LEU A 90 -10.49 9.18 1.07
C LEU A 90 -9.49 8.82 2.16
N SER A 91 -9.95 8.29 3.28
CA SER A 91 -9.08 7.56 4.21
C SER A 91 -9.15 6.06 3.94
N LEU A 92 -8.03 5.38 4.10
CA LEU A 92 -7.98 3.91 4.17
C LEU A 92 -7.41 3.47 5.52
N THR A 93 -7.83 2.30 5.99
CA THR A 93 -7.33 1.65 7.21
C THR A 93 -6.88 0.24 6.89
N VAL A 94 -5.66 -0.12 7.28
CA VAL A 94 -5.15 -1.48 7.13
C VAL A 94 -5.76 -2.36 8.23
N ASN A 95 -6.51 -3.37 7.81
CA ASN A 95 -7.17 -4.31 8.73
C ASN A 95 -6.30 -5.54 8.99
N ARG A 96 -5.57 -5.99 7.97
CA ARG A 96 -4.72 -7.19 8.05
C ARG A 96 -3.57 -7.14 7.04
N VAL A 97 -2.41 -7.62 7.44
CA VAL A 97 -1.23 -7.83 6.61
C VAL A 97 -0.81 -9.29 6.73
N GLN A 98 -0.71 -9.96 5.60
CA GLN A 98 -0.13 -11.30 5.51
C GLN A 98 1.10 -11.23 4.61
N GLN A 99 2.22 -11.74 5.10
CA GLN A 99 3.43 -11.79 4.30
C GLN A 99 3.30 -12.88 3.24
N GLY A 100 3.45 -12.51 1.97
CA GLY A 100 3.54 -13.48 0.88
C GLY A 100 4.76 -14.39 1.07
N GLN A 101 4.65 -15.63 0.61
CA GLN A 101 5.77 -16.57 0.56
C GLN A 101 6.86 -16.12 -0.41
#